data_AF-A0A2M6WMA3-F1
#
_entry.id   AF-A0A2M6WMA3-F1
#
_cell.length_a   1.000
_cell.length_b   1.000
_cell.length_c   1.000
_cell.angle_alpha   90.00
_cell.angle_beta   90.00
_cell.angle_gamma   90.00
#
_symmetry.space_group_name_H-M   'P 1'
#
loop_
_entity.id
_entity.type
_entity.pdbx_description
1 polymer ?
#
loop_
_entity_poly.entity_id
_entity_poly.type
_entity_poly.pdbx_seq_one_letter_code
_entity_poly.pdbx_strand_id
1 'polypeptide(L)'
;MGKYLDGIKKVQRAVSAQRGIIAAPAVKKELTIERAIGTKPAAVFAVAGNFKSWFSRDALAERANRRRQARLLKKEQKTRERLRRAEEKNNAEQERLKHIAENRREFIIKTQNTAKEGETALETEKQKTVKLRRAQSKLRAAKLELRLKAKENKKIIKQERRAARRKKREKMIKKWRNNFKAQRKKIAVGFILLVFILIILAGASSYVVYTRQPSENIVAVLANKLPFPAAIVNWRPIKYSDYLSESRLLGDYYAGASGADKKQVVLEKLIEHQILKTLAARYGLKLTDQEKEEAFKKFAAANGGLEKFTEKIYNEYGLIKELFIDRIVYYQALREKIKQAFVKDDRLHQSAVLRTDKVEKLLQKNKDDFETLAQKYSEDAHALQGGDIGYIKTSAMSEALKTAAQNLPVGEISPVIKEENKYYIVKAYDKKVNRKQEEEIWLKQITIFTNYDFDEYLADLRAKAKVWVLVSP
;
A
#
# COMPACT_ATOMS: atom_id res chain seq x y z
N MET A 1 5.56 7.17 1.06
CA MET A 1 6.66 8.07 0.62
C MET A 1 6.24 8.72 -0.70
N GLY A 2 6.12 10.03 -0.83
CA GLY A 2 6.63 11.10 0.03
C GLY A 2 7.86 11.83 -0.54
N LYS A 3 8.01 11.89 -1.88
CA LYS A 3 9.01 12.73 -2.58
C LYS A 3 8.43 13.42 -3.83
N TYR A 4 7.19 13.87 -3.73
CA TYR A 4 6.61 14.95 -4.51
C TYR A 4 5.97 15.90 -3.49
N LEU A 5 6.20 17.21 -3.62
CA LEU A 5 5.55 18.28 -2.86
C LEU A 5 5.86 18.42 -1.35
N ASP A 6 7.12 18.60 -0.95
CA ASP A 6 7.41 19.43 0.25
C ASP A 6 8.73 20.24 0.14
N GLY A 7 8.89 20.90 -1.01
CA GLY A 7 9.87 21.98 -1.20
C GLY A 7 9.24 23.37 -1.02
N ILE A 8 7.99 23.45 -0.55
CA ILE A 8 7.21 24.69 -0.44
C ILE A 8 7.40 25.29 0.96
N LYS A 9 8.66 25.54 1.33
CA LYS A 9 9.04 26.23 2.59
C LYS A 9 10.52 26.69 2.57
N LYS A 10 10.82 27.75 1.81
CA LYS A 10 11.74 28.84 2.23
C LYS A 10 11.94 29.91 1.13
N VAL A 11 11.57 31.14 1.49
CA VAL A 11 12.10 32.42 0.96
C VAL A 11 11.94 32.68 -0.55
N GLN A 12 10.68 32.79 -0.99
CA GLN A 12 10.32 33.73 -2.05
C GLN A 12 9.39 34.81 -1.47
N ARG A 13 9.97 35.73 -0.68
CA ARG A 13 9.40 37.01 -0.18
C ARG A 13 10.46 37.73 0.68
N ALA A 14 11.45 38.31 0.01
CA ALA A 14 12.43 39.22 0.61
C ALA A 14 12.64 40.47 -0.28
N VAL A 15 11.58 40.88 -1.01
CA VAL A 15 11.51 42.13 -1.78
C VAL A 15 10.06 42.66 -1.70
N SER A 16 9.63 43.05 -0.49
CA SER A 16 8.34 43.73 -0.26
C SER A 16 8.28 44.34 1.15
N ALA A 17 9.21 45.24 1.47
CA ALA A 17 9.21 46.01 2.71
C ALA A 17 9.99 47.34 2.52
N GLN A 18 9.43 48.23 1.70
CA GLN A 18 9.87 49.62 1.60
C GLN A 18 8.61 50.50 1.54
N ARG A 19 8.57 51.56 2.37
CA ARG A 19 7.38 52.37 2.77
C ARG A 19 6.51 51.66 3.83
N GLY A 20 6.13 52.26 4.96
CA GLY A 20 6.58 53.47 5.68
C GLY A 20 6.46 53.17 7.21
N ILE A 21 6.40 54.07 8.18
CA ILE A 21 6.30 55.54 8.31
C ILE A 21 6.94 55.90 9.69
N ILE A 22 7.13 57.19 10.01
CA ILE A 22 7.09 57.84 11.36
C ILE A 22 8.35 58.65 11.75
N ALA A 23 8.14 59.97 11.73
CA ALA A 23 8.63 61.07 12.61
C ALA A 23 10.13 61.34 12.85
N ALA A 24 10.45 62.64 12.80
CA ALA A 24 11.64 63.28 13.39
C ALA A 24 11.46 63.53 14.90
N PRO A 25 12.54 63.79 15.66
CA PRO A 25 13.04 65.16 15.85
C PRO A 25 14.56 65.26 15.54
N ALA A 26 15.17 66.39 15.16
CA ALA A 26 15.07 67.78 15.59
C ALA A 26 15.80 68.12 16.91
N VAL A 27 16.55 69.24 16.88
CA VAL A 27 16.91 70.15 18.00
C VAL A 27 18.22 69.94 18.80
N LYS A 28 19.17 70.81 18.46
CA LYS A 28 20.02 71.71 19.30
C LYS A 28 20.89 71.15 20.45
N LYS A 29 22.12 71.68 20.48
CA LYS A 29 22.41 72.81 21.39
C LYS A 29 23.15 73.95 20.68
N GLU A 30 22.44 75.06 20.50
CA GLU A 30 23.08 76.38 20.52
C GLU A 30 23.51 76.69 21.96
N LEU A 31 24.60 77.43 22.12
CA LEU A 31 24.72 78.67 22.91
C LEU A 31 26.17 79.15 22.66
N THR A 32 26.45 80.25 21.95
CA THR A 32 26.00 81.64 22.14
C THR A 32 26.57 82.28 23.40
N ILE A 33 27.78 82.82 23.27
CA ILE A 33 28.37 83.96 24.01
C ILE A 33 29.35 84.56 22.97
N GLU A 34 28.96 85.49 22.09
CA GLU A 34 28.45 86.85 22.29
C GLU A 34 29.28 87.70 23.27
N ARG A 35 29.57 88.94 22.86
CA ARG A 35 30.13 90.05 23.63
C ARG A 35 31.62 89.99 24.01
N ALA A 36 32.27 91.13 24.22
CA ALA A 36 32.04 92.50 23.71
C ALA A 36 33.17 93.39 24.23
N ILE A 37 33.36 94.56 23.58
CA ILE A 37 33.97 95.77 24.18
C ILE A 37 35.48 95.57 24.49
N GLY A 38 36.35 96.51 24.12
CA GLY A 38 36.68 97.66 24.96
C GLY A 38 37.35 97.21 26.28
N THR A 39 38.48 97.75 26.70
CA THR A 39 38.96 99.11 26.47
C THR A 39 40.49 99.19 26.61
N LYS A 40 41.08 100.27 26.09
CA LYS A 40 42.34 100.84 26.61
C LYS A 40 42.18 101.01 28.15
N PRO A 41 43.23 100.89 28.99
CA PRO A 41 44.36 101.82 28.92
C PRO A 41 45.72 101.26 29.40
N ALA A 42 46.67 102.17 29.63
CA ALA A 42 47.56 102.26 30.80
C ALA A 42 47.80 100.99 31.65
N ALA A 43 49.00 100.70 32.17
CA ALA A 43 50.23 101.47 32.24
C ALA A 43 51.29 100.61 32.97
N VAL A 44 52.56 100.99 32.76
CA VAL A 44 53.70 101.05 33.71
C VAL A 44 53.73 100.12 34.94
N PHE A 45 54.95 99.63 35.18
CA PHE A 45 55.56 99.11 36.43
C PHE A 45 55.62 97.56 36.50
N ALA A 46 56.69 96.94 37.01
CA ALA A 46 58.05 97.39 37.34
C ALA A 46 58.92 96.13 37.60
N VAL A 47 60.00 96.28 38.39
CA VAL A 47 60.68 95.21 39.13
C VAL A 47 61.43 94.24 38.20
N ALA A 48 62.73 94.50 38.00
CA ALA A 48 63.79 93.85 38.76
C ALA A 48 63.66 92.32 38.67
N GLY A 49 64.57 91.64 38.00
CA GLY A 49 65.99 91.71 38.29
C GLY A 49 66.44 90.29 38.65
N ASN A 50 67.71 90.11 38.97
CA ASN A 50 68.33 88.79 39.19
C ASN A 50 68.34 87.89 37.93
N PHE A 51 69.35 87.04 37.71
CA PHE A 51 70.55 86.81 38.51
C PHE A 51 71.74 86.58 37.58
N LYS A 52 72.84 87.30 37.88
CA LYS A 52 74.14 86.74 38.24
C LYS A 52 74.80 85.72 37.29
N SER A 53 76.07 86.03 36.97
CA SER A 53 77.11 85.11 36.46
C SER A 53 76.91 84.61 35.02
N TRP A 54 77.96 84.31 34.23
CA TRP A 54 79.41 84.50 34.37
C TRP A 54 79.95 84.45 32.91
N PHE A 55 80.85 85.31 32.40
CA PHE A 55 81.57 86.45 32.94
C PHE A 55 81.76 87.45 31.76
N SER A 56 81.38 88.73 31.86
CA SER A 56 81.62 89.69 30.77
C SER A 56 81.47 91.18 31.14
N ARG A 57 82.53 91.95 30.85
CA ARG A 57 82.52 93.34 30.31
C ARG A 57 81.84 94.48 31.10
N ASP A 58 82.65 95.43 31.53
CA ASP A 58 82.25 96.76 32.03
C ASP A 58 82.23 97.84 30.91
N ALA A 59 81.94 99.10 31.29
CA ALA A 59 81.86 100.33 30.50
C ALA A 59 80.68 100.37 29.49
N LEU A 60 79.57 101.08 29.73
CA LEU A 60 79.38 102.33 30.52
C LEU A 60 77.89 102.78 30.35
N ALA A 61 77.45 103.90 30.97
CA ALA A 61 76.28 104.72 30.58
C ALA A 61 76.73 106.13 30.05
N GLU A 62 75.84 107.13 29.91
CA GLU A 62 75.92 108.52 29.31
C GLU A 62 76.67 108.77 27.97
N ARG A 63 77.72 108.00 27.72
CA ARG A 63 77.82 107.15 26.52
C ARG A 63 76.55 106.23 26.41
N ALA A 64 75.38 106.87 26.47
CA ALA A 64 73.95 106.54 26.61
C ALA A 64 73.05 107.73 26.20
N ASN A 65 73.56 108.89 25.74
CA ASN A 65 72.80 109.81 24.86
C ASN A 65 73.15 109.58 23.37
N ARG A 66 74.44 109.67 23.01
CA ARG A 66 74.97 109.01 21.79
C ARG A 66 74.61 107.51 21.74
N ARG A 67 74.47 106.86 22.91
CA ARG A 67 73.93 105.49 23.05
C ARG A 67 72.50 105.43 23.66
N ARG A 68 71.68 106.48 23.51
CA ARG A 68 70.20 106.39 23.53
C ARG A 68 69.70 106.49 22.10
N GLN A 69 70.14 107.49 21.34
CA GLN A 69 69.81 107.59 19.91
C GLN A 69 70.37 106.38 19.13
N ALA A 70 71.66 106.03 19.26
CA ALA A 70 72.15 104.79 18.66
C ALA A 70 71.52 103.51 19.25
N ARG A 71 70.97 103.55 20.48
CA ARG A 71 70.19 102.41 21.02
C ARG A 71 68.79 102.33 20.41
N LEU A 72 68.10 103.45 20.15
CA LEU A 72 66.82 103.50 19.43
C LEU A 72 67.02 103.03 17.99
N LEU A 73 67.98 103.61 17.26
CA LEU A 73 68.35 103.16 15.91
C LEU A 73 68.63 101.65 15.86
N LYS A 74 69.39 101.09 16.82
CA LYS A 74 69.64 99.64 16.87
C LYS A 74 68.44 98.81 17.37
N LYS A 75 67.53 99.40 18.18
CA LYS A 75 66.27 98.76 18.59
C LYS A 75 65.31 98.67 17.41
N GLU A 76 65.15 99.76 16.66
CA GLU A 76 64.34 99.84 15.45
C GLU A 76 64.90 98.95 14.35
N GLN A 77 66.21 98.90 14.14
CA GLN A 77 66.82 97.91 13.25
C GLN A 77 66.52 96.48 13.72
N LYS A 78 66.63 96.17 15.03
CA LYS A 78 66.27 94.84 15.56
C LYS A 78 64.78 94.51 15.52
N THR A 79 63.87 95.47 15.68
CA THR A 79 62.42 95.21 15.55
C THR A 79 62.02 95.09 14.10
N ARG A 80 62.57 95.91 13.20
CA ARG A 80 62.44 95.72 11.75
C ARG A 80 62.98 94.35 11.33
N GLU A 81 64.13 93.92 11.84
CA GLU A 81 64.69 92.59 11.53
C GLU A 81 63.84 91.45 12.12
N ARG A 82 63.27 91.61 13.33
CA ARG A 82 62.31 90.64 13.89
C ARG A 82 61.00 90.58 13.13
N LEU A 83 60.47 91.72 12.68
CA LEU A 83 59.30 91.80 11.81
C LEU A 83 59.60 91.15 10.46
N ARG A 84 60.74 91.47 9.83
CA ARG A 84 61.18 90.84 8.58
C ARG A 84 61.34 89.33 8.72
N ARG A 85 61.90 88.83 9.82
CA ARG A 85 61.97 87.38 10.12
C ARG A 85 60.60 86.75 10.42
N ALA A 86 59.62 87.52 10.91
CA ALA A 86 58.25 87.06 11.12
C ALA A 86 57.48 87.02 9.78
N GLU A 87 57.67 88.03 8.92
CA GLU A 87 57.15 88.06 7.55
C GLU A 87 57.79 86.98 6.67
N GLU A 88 59.12 86.77 6.76
CA GLU A 88 59.83 85.66 6.09
C GLU A 88 59.27 84.30 6.54
N LYS A 89 58.98 84.11 7.83
CA LYS A 89 58.33 82.88 8.32
C LYS A 89 56.88 82.74 7.85
N ASN A 90 56.11 83.82 7.88
CA ASN A 90 54.70 83.80 7.46
C ASN A 90 54.59 83.57 5.93
N ASN A 91 55.48 84.17 5.13
CA ASN A 91 55.59 83.89 3.69
C ASN A 91 56.04 82.45 3.44
N ALA A 92 57.06 81.94 4.14
CA ALA A 92 57.49 80.55 4.02
C ALA A 92 56.38 79.55 4.43
N GLU A 93 55.55 79.90 5.42
CA GLU A 93 54.39 79.10 5.83
C GLU A 93 53.25 79.19 4.81
N GLN A 94 52.99 80.37 4.23
CA GLN A 94 52.06 80.53 3.10
C GLN A 94 52.53 79.77 1.85
N GLU A 95 53.82 79.78 1.52
CA GLU A 95 54.38 78.98 0.42
C GLU A 95 54.28 77.49 0.70
N ARG A 96 54.57 77.03 1.93
CA ARG A 96 54.36 75.65 2.34
C ARG A 96 52.89 75.23 2.23
N LEU A 97 51.95 76.10 2.61
CA LEU A 97 50.51 75.85 2.47
C LEU A 97 50.06 75.87 1.01
N LYS A 98 50.61 76.74 0.16
CA LYS A 98 50.41 76.71 -1.31
C LYS A 98 50.89 75.38 -1.89
N HIS A 99 52.10 74.93 -1.57
CA HIS A 99 52.63 73.64 -2.01
C HIS A 99 51.77 72.46 -1.54
N ILE A 100 51.26 72.49 -0.29
CA ILE A 100 50.34 71.46 0.21
C ILE A 100 49.00 71.50 -0.53
N ALA A 101 48.48 72.70 -0.86
CA ALA A 101 47.25 72.87 -1.62
C ALA A 101 47.40 72.43 -3.09
N GLU A 102 48.55 72.71 -3.72
CA GLU A 102 48.90 72.26 -5.07
C GLU A 102 49.08 70.74 -5.12
N ASN A 103 49.86 70.15 -4.20
CA ASN A 103 50.01 68.70 -4.10
C ASN A 103 48.65 68.00 -3.85
N ARG A 104 47.75 68.61 -3.05
CA ARG A 104 46.36 68.12 -2.90
C ARG A 104 45.54 68.27 -4.18
N ARG A 105 45.67 69.37 -4.92
CA ARG A 105 44.99 69.57 -6.22
C ARG A 105 45.48 68.56 -7.25
N GLU A 106 46.80 68.34 -7.38
CA GLU A 106 47.35 67.31 -8.25
C GLU A 106 46.87 65.92 -7.85
N PHE A 107 46.86 65.58 -6.56
CA PHE A 107 46.35 64.30 -6.09
C PHE A 107 44.86 64.11 -6.40
N ILE A 108 44.03 65.15 -6.24
CA ILE A 108 42.60 65.13 -6.59
C ILE A 108 42.41 65.00 -8.11
N ILE A 109 43.16 65.75 -8.93
CA ILE A 109 43.11 65.65 -10.40
C ILE A 109 43.54 64.26 -10.85
N LYS A 110 44.62 63.73 -10.29
CA LYS A 110 45.14 62.38 -10.60
C LYS A 110 44.12 61.31 -10.23
N THR A 111 43.52 61.37 -9.03
CA THR A 111 42.49 60.40 -8.61
C THR A 111 41.20 60.51 -9.43
N GLN A 112 40.76 61.72 -9.81
CA GLN A 112 39.63 61.91 -10.73
C GLN A 112 39.90 61.39 -12.14
N ASN A 113 41.11 61.57 -12.67
CA ASN A 113 41.48 61.04 -13.98
C ASN A 113 41.56 59.50 -13.96
N THR A 114 42.20 58.89 -12.96
CA THR A 114 42.21 57.42 -12.82
C THR A 114 40.80 56.85 -12.61
N ALA A 115 39.90 57.57 -11.95
CA ALA A 115 38.51 57.16 -11.82
C ALA A 115 37.77 57.18 -13.17
N LYS A 116 37.93 58.24 -13.97
CA LYS A 116 37.37 58.35 -15.33
C LYS A 116 37.94 57.30 -16.29
N GLU A 117 39.23 57.02 -16.20
CA GLU A 117 39.87 55.92 -16.95
C GLU A 117 39.32 54.55 -16.53
N GLY A 118 39.09 54.33 -15.23
CA GLY A 118 38.41 53.14 -14.72
C GLY A 118 36.96 53.00 -15.20
N GLU A 119 36.18 54.07 -15.18
CA GLU A 119 34.79 54.08 -15.65
C GLU A 119 34.68 53.81 -17.16
N THR A 120 35.50 54.50 -17.97
CA THR A 120 35.54 54.30 -19.42
C THR A 120 36.05 52.90 -19.79
N ALA A 121 37.07 52.38 -19.10
CA ALA A 121 37.52 51.00 -19.28
C ALA A 121 36.38 50.00 -18.96
N LEU A 122 35.71 50.14 -17.81
CA LEU A 122 34.58 49.32 -17.40
C LEU A 122 33.40 49.41 -18.38
N GLU A 123 33.14 50.58 -18.95
CA GLU A 123 32.09 50.77 -19.95
C GLU A 123 32.45 50.11 -21.29
N THR A 124 33.69 50.20 -21.76
CA THR A 124 34.12 49.46 -22.96
C THR A 124 34.08 47.94 -22.74
N GLU A 125 34.37 47.45 -21.53
CA GLU A 125 34.24 46.03 -21.19
C GLU A 125 32.76 45.59 -21.14
N LYS A 126 31.88 46.40 -20.55
CA LYS A 126 30.41 46.20 -20.62
C LYS A 126 29.93 46.14 -22.08
N GLN A 127 30.42 47.02 -22.96
CA GLN A 127 30.08 46.98 -24.38
C GLN A 127 30.63 45.73 -25.09
N LYS A 128 31.88 45.33 -24.82
CA LYS A 128 32.49 44.09 -25.36
C LYS A 128 31.73 42.84 -24.90
N THR A 129 31.38 42.75 -23.62
CA THR A 129 30.61 41.62 -23.07
C THR A 129 29.17 41.57 -23.60
N VAL A 130 28.50 42.72 -23.80
CA VAL A 130 27.20 42.78 -24.48
C VAL A 130 27.29 42.34 -25.94
N LYS A 131 28.31 42.80 -26.69
CA LYS A 131 28.57 42.34 -28.07
C LYS A 131 28.84 40.83 -28.12
N LEU A 132 29.65 40.30 -27.21
CA LEU A 132 29.93 38.86 -27.10
C LEU A 132 28.67 38.06 -26.75
N ARG A 133 27.85 38.51 -25.79
CA ARG A 133 26.58 37.86 -25.44
C ARG A 133 25.60 37.86 -26.62
N ARG A 134 25.53 38.95 -27.40
CA ARG A 134 24.73 39.02 -28.65
C ARG A 134 25.27 38.06 -29.74
N ALA A 135 26.58 37.95 -29.90
CA ALA A 135 27.17 36.99 -30.85
C ALA A 135 26.90 35.54 -30.43
N GLN A 136 27.07 35.22 -29.14
CA GLN A 136 26.76 33.90 -28.58
C GLN A 136 25.26 33.56 -28.66
N SER A 137 24.35 34.53 -28.48
CA SER A 137 22.91 34.28 -28.63
C SER A 137 22.54 33.98 -30.09
N LYS A 138 23.08 34.74 -31.06
CA LYS A 138 22.92 34.44 -32.49
C LYS A 138 23.45 33.06 -32.86
N LEU A 139 24.64 32.68 -32.38
CA LEU A 139 25.22 31.35 -32.60
C LEU A 139 24.36 30.22 -31.98
N ARG A 140 23.80 30.44 -30.79
CA ARG A 140 22.87 29.50 -30.15
C ARG A 140 21.56 29.36 -30.93
N ALA A 141 21.00 30.46 -31.44
CA ALA A 141 19.81 30.45 -32.29
C ALA A 141 20.05 29.67 -33.59
N ALA A 142 21.12 29.96 -34.34
CA ALA A 142 21.49 29.24 -35.56
C ALA A 142 21.72 27.73 -35.31
N LYS A 143 22.40 27.37 -34.20
CA LYS A 143 22.56 25.96 -33.78
C LYS A 143 21.22 25.30 -33.40
N LEU A 144 20.26 26.05 -32.85
CA LEU A 144 18.93 25.54 -32.54
C LEU A 144 18.11 25.29 -33.81
N GLU A 145 18.11 26.23 -34.76
CA GLU A 145 17.45 26.07 -36.07
C GLU A 145 17.98 24.86 -36.84
N LEU A 146 19.31 24.69 -36.92
CA LEU A 146 19.93 23.51 -37.52
C LEU A 146 19.49 22.21 -36.82
N ARG A 147 19.38 22.21 -35.49
CA ARG A 147 18.86 21.06 -34.71
C ARG A 147 17.37 20.81 -34.96
N LEU A 148 16.56 21.85 -35.19
CA LEU A 148 15.14 21.71 -35.53
C LEU A 148 14.97 21.13 -36.93
N LYS A 149 15.63 21.69 -37.95
CA LYS A 149 15.66 21.16 -39.32
C LYS A 149 16.16 19.70 -39.35
N ALA A 150 17.21 19.37 -38.59
CA ALA A 150 17.70 17.99 -38.48
C ALA A 150 16.70 17.05 -37.78
N LYS A 151 15.94 17.52 -36.78
CA LYS A 151 14.85 16.74 -36.15
C LYS A 151 13.69 16.52 -37.12
N GLU A 152 13.35 17.52 -37.92
CA GLU A 152 12.28 17.47 -38.91
C GLU A 152 12.62 16.51 -40.06
N ASN A 153 13.80 16.62 -40.66
CA ASN A 153 14.28 15.67 -41.66
C ASN A 153 14.31 14.23 -41.11
N LYS A 154 14.72 14.03 -39.85
CA LYS A 154 14.63 12.72 -39.18
C LYS A 154 13.19 12.23 -38.99
N LYS A 155 12.20 13.12 -38.79
CA LYS A 155 10.77 12.75 -38.75
C LYS A 155 10.27 12.32 -40.13
N ILE A 156 10.58 13.09 -41.18
CA ILE A 156 10.19 12.81 -42.57
C ILE A 156 10.74 11.45 -43.02
N ILE A 157 12.06 11.24 -42.91
CA ILE A 157 12.71 9.96 -43.24
C ILE A 157 12.09 8.79 -42.44
N LYS A 158 11.72 9.01 -41.17
CA LYS A 158 11.04 7.99 -40.34
C LYS A 158 9.60 7.72 -40.80
N GLN A 159 8.87 8.71 -41.28
CA GLN A 159 7.54 8.58 -41.86
C GLN A 159 7.58 7.84 -43.21
N GLU A 160 8.49 8.20 -44.11
CA GLU A 160 8.69 7.51 -45.39
C GLU A 160 9.09 6.05 -45.21
N ARG A 161 10.06 5.77 -44.34
CA ARG A 161 10.43 4.39 -43.97
C ARG A 161 9.24 3.61 -43.40
N ARG A 162 8.36 4.25 -42.63
CA ARG A 162 7.10 3.65 -42.15
C ARG A 162 6.10 3.40 -43.29
N ALA A 163 5.94 4.35 -44.21
CA ALA A 163 5.04 4.23 -45.36
C ALA A 163 5.51 3.13 -46.34
N ALA A 164 6.81 3.06 -46.63
CA ALA A 164 7.42 1.98 -47.43
C ALA A 164 7.22 0.61 -46.78
N ARG A 165 7.44 0.50 -45.45
CA ARG A 165 7.15 -0.72 -44.67
C ARG A 165 5.66 -1.09 -44.71
N ARG A 166 4.74 -0.13 -44.61
CA ARG A 166 3.28 -0.35 -44.77
C ARG A 166 2.95 -0.89 -46.15
N LYS A 167 3.36 -0.22 -47.23
CA LYS A 167 3.16 -0.67 -48.62
C LYS A 167 3.74 -2.07 -48.88
N LYS A 168 4.95 -2.38 -48.35
CA LYS A 168 5.54 -3.73 -48.44
C LYS A 168 4.70 -4.76 -47.69
N ARG A 169 4.26 -4.45 -46.46
CA ARG A 169 3.40 -5.32 -45.64
C ARG A 169 2.04 -5.56 -46.30
N GLU A 170 1.41 -4.54 -46.86
CA GLU A 170 0.14 -4.63 -47.60
C GLU A 170 0.28 -5.51 -48.85
N LYS A 171 1.36 -5.36 -49.64
CA LYS A 171 1.65 -6.25 -50.77
C LYS A 171 1.82 -7.71 -50.31
N MET A 172 2.54 -7.95 -49.21
CA MET A 172 2.68 -9.31 -48.65
C MET A 172 1.34 -9.86 -48.14
N ILE A 173 0.53 -9.06 -47.43
CA ILE A 173 -0.80 -9.45 -46.97
C ILE A 173 -1.72 -9.74 -48.15
N LYS A 174 -1.70 -8.95 -49.23
CA LYS A 174 -2.50 -9.19 -50.43
C LYS A 174 -2.09 -10.49 -51.13
N LYS A 175 -0.78 -10.75 -51.28
CA LYS A 175 -0.25 -12.02 -51.83
C LYS A 175 -0.65 -13.22 -50.95
N TRP A 176 -0.42 -13.14 -49.64
CA TRP A 176 -0.79 -14.18 -48.68
C TRP A 176 -2.30 -14.45 -48.67
N ARG A 177 -3.13 -13.41 -48.61
CA ARG A 177 -4.59 -13.52 -48.65
C ARG A 177 -5.10 -14.18 -49.93
N ASN A 178 -4.48 -13.89 -51.08
CA ASN A 178 -4.86 -14.51 -52.34
C ASN A 178 -4.45 -16.00 -52.39
N ASN A 179 -3.22 -16.34 -51.97
CA ASN A 179 -2.78 -17.73 -51.83
C ASN A 179 -3.68 -18.52 -50.84
N PHE A 180 -4.00 -17.93 -49.69
CA PHE A 180 -4.91 -18.52 -48.71
C PHE A 180 -6.32 -18.69 -49.26
N LYS A 181 -6.86 -17.71 -50.00
CA LYS A 181 -8.16 -17.84 -50.69
C LYS A 181 -8.19 -18.98 -51.72
N ALA A 182 -7.08 -19.24 -52.41
CA ALA A 182 -6.96 -20.37 -53.34
C ALA A 182 -6.86 -21.72 -52.60
N GLN A 183 -6.10 -21.78 -51.50
CA GLN A 183 -5.87 -23.03 -50.76
C GLN A 183 -6.93 -23.34 -49.68
N ARG A 184 -7.78 -22.39 -49.27
CA ARG A 184 -8.74 -22.55 -48.15
C ARG A 184 -9.61 -23.80 -48.23
N LYS A 185 -10.04 -24.21 -49.44
CA LYS A 185 -10.84 -25.43 -49.62
C LYS A 185 -10.02 -26.69 -49.30
N LYS A 186 -8.77 -26.75 -49.78
CA LYS A 186 -7.84 -27.87 -49.49
C LYS A 186 -7.48 -27.93 -48.01
N ILE A 187 -7.22 -26.78 -47.39
CA ILE A 187 -6.95 -26.67 -45.94
C ILE A 187 -8.17 -27.12 -45.12
N ALA A 188 -9.38 -26.69 -45.49
CA ALA A 188 -10.62 -27.10 -44.82
C ALA A 188 -10.88 -28.61 -44.95
N VAL A 189 -10.73 -29.18 -46.15
CA VAL A 189 -10.86 -30.64 -46.36
C VAL A 189 -9.80 -31.41 -45.56
N GLY A 190 -8.54 -30.96 -45.58
CA GLY A 190 -7.48 -31.58 -44.78
C GLY A 190 -7.73 -31.51 -43.28
N PHE A 191 -8.30 -30.41 -42.79
CA PHE A 191 -8.71 -30.26 -41.39
C PHE A 191 -9.89 -31.18 -41.02
N ILE A 192 -10.90 -31.30 -41.89
CA ILE A 192 -12.03 -32.22 -41.69
C ILE A 192 -11.54 -33.67 -41.64
N LEU A 193 -10.64 -34.07 -42.55
CA LEU A 193 -10.03 -35.40 -42.55
C LEU A 193 -9.19 -35.66 -41.29
N LEU A 194 -8.40 -34.68 -40.84
CA LEU A 194 -7.66 -34.76 -39.58
C LEU A 194 -8.60 -34.99 -38.39
N VAL A 195 -9.68 -34.23 -38.28
CA VAL A 195 -10.69 -34.38 -37.22
C VAL A 195 -11.36 -35.75 -37.29
N PHE A 196 -11.70 -36.23 -38.49
CA PHE A 196 -12.29 -37.56 -38.69
C PHE A 196 -11.34 -38.69 -38.26
N ILE A 197 -10.05 -38.60 -38.62
CA ILE A 197 -9.01 -39.54 -38.17
C ILE A 197 -8.87 -39.52 -36.64
N LEU A 198 -8.90 -38.33 -36.01
CA LEU A 198 -8.85 -38.21 -34.55
C LEU A 198 -10.08 -38.81 -33.87
N ILE A 199 -11.27 -38.69 -34.47
CA ILE A 199 -12.50 -39.34 -33.96
C ILE A 199 -12.39 -40.86 -34.04
N ILE A 200 -11.90 -41.41 -35.17
CA ILE A 200 -11.66 -42.86 -35.31
C ILE A 200 -10.63 -43.34 -34.30
N LEU A 201 -9.52 -42.62 -34.15
CA LEU A 201 -8.47 -42.96 -33.18
C LEU A 201 -9.00 -42.92 -31.74
N ALA A 202 -9.82 -41.92 -31.39
CA ALA A 202 -10.47 -41.84 -30.08
C ALA A 202 -11.46 -43.00 -29.86
N GLY A 203 -12.26 -43.36 -30.86
CA GLY A 203 -13.18 -44.50 -30.82
C GLY A 203 -12.47 -45.84 -30.65
N ALA A 204 -11.41 -46.09 -31.43
CA ALA A 204 -10.58 -47.28 -31.30
C ALA A 204 -9.87 -47.36 -29.95
N SER A 205 -9.31 -46.24 -29.46
CA SER A 205 -8.68 -46.19 -28.14
C SER A 205 -9.69 -46.44 -27.01
N SER A 206 -10.89 -45.86 -27.13
CA SER A 206 -12.02 -46.08 -26.21
C SER A 206 -12.42 -47.56 -26.17
N TYR A 207 -12.59 -48.18 -27.34
CA TYR A 207 -12.91 -49.61 -27.45
C TYR A 207 -11.87 -50.48 -26.75
N VAL A 208 -10.57 -50.22 -26.96
CA VAL A 208 -9.49 -50.94 -26.26
C VAL A 208 -9.59 -50.74 -24.74
N VAL A 209 -9.79 -49.51 -24.26
CA VAL A 209 -9.80 -49.19 -22.82
C VAL A 209 -10.95 -49.85 -22.06
N TYR A 210 -12.13 -50.00 -22.67
CA TYR A 210 -13.30 -50.58 -22.00
C TYR A 210 -13.50 -52.09 -22.24
N THR A 211 -12.88 -52.69 -23.28
CA THR A 211 -13.06 -54.13 -23.59
C THR A 211 -11.89 -55.02 -23.19
N ARG A 212 -10.69 -54.46 -22.97
CA ARG A 212 -9.47 -55.21 -22.58
C ARG A 212 -9.25 -55.21 -21.08
N GLN A 213 -8.38 -56.10 -20.60
CA GLN A 213 -8.08 -56.18 -19.17
C GLN A 213 -7.27 -54.95 -18.72
N PRO A 214 -7.58 -54.33 -17.56
CA PRO A 214 -6.81 -53.19 -17.04
C PRO A 214 -5.32 -53.46 -16.77
N SER A 215 -4.93 -54.73 -16.68
CA SER A 215 -3.54 -55.20 -16.56
C SER A 215 -2.74 -55.10 -17.87
N GLU A 216 -3.39 -54.98 -19.03
CA GLU A 216 -2.69 -54.84 -20.31
C GLU A 216 -1.99 -53.47 -20.39
N ASN A 217 -0.69 -53.48 -20.69
CA ASN A 217 0.15 -52.27 -20.79
C ASN A 217 -0.47 -51.15 -21.66
N ILE A 218 -1.16 -51.53 -22.74
CA ILE A 218 -1.83 -50.59 -23.65
C ILE A 218 -2.97 -49.86 -22.93
N VAL A 219 -3.80 -50.58 -22.16
CA VAL A 219 -4.90 -49.98 -21.38
C VAL A 219 -4.35 -49.06 -20.31
N ALA A 220 -3.31 -49.49 -19.58
CA ALA A 220 -2.66 -48.68 -18.56
C ALA A 220 -2.06 -47.37 -19.12
N VAL A 221 -1.43 -47.41 -20.30
CA VAL A 221 -0.90 -46.21 -20.96
C VAL A 221 -2.03 -45.29 -21.44
N LEU A 222 -3.05 -45.84 -22.11
CA LEU A 222 -4.17 -45.07 -22.63
C LEU A 222 -4.98 -44.40 -21.50
N ALA A 223 -5.33 -45.14 -20.45
CA ALA A 223 -6.11 -44.63 -19.31
C ALA A 223 -5.38 -43.52 -18.54
N ASN A 224 -4.05 -43.61 -18.40
CA ASN A 224 -3.26 -42.60 -17.68
C ASN A 224 -2.93 -41.35 -18.51
N LYS A 225 -2.90 -41.44 -19.84
CA LYS A 225 -2.56 -40.32 -20.74
C LYS A 225 -3.77 -39.59 -21.32
N LEU A 226 -4.89 -40.28 -21.49
CA LEU A 226 -6.12 -39.73 -22.08
C LEU A 226 -7.26 -39.71 -21.05
N PRO A 227 -8.11 -38.67 -21.03
CA PRO A 227 -9.14 -38.49 -20.01
C PRO A 227 -10.40 -39.33 -20.29
N PHE A 228 -10.26 -40.64 -20.46
CA PHE A 228 -11.41 -41.54 -20.61
C PHE A 228 -12.27 -41.51 -19.33
N PRO A 229 -13.61 -41.35 -19.43
CA PRO A 229 -14.47 -41.32 -18.25
C PRO A 229 -14.84 -42.73 -17.77
N ALA A 230 -14.76 -43.00 -16.47
CA ALA A 230 -15.45 -44.13 -15.86
C ALA A 230 -16.96 -43.89 -15.78
N ALA A 231 -17.31 -42.67 -15.37
CA ALA A 231 -18.66 -42.14 -15.36
C ALA A 231 -18.65 -40.63 -15.60
N ILE A 232 -19.80 -40.06 -15.92
CA ILE A 232 -20.00 -38.61 -16.10
C ILE A 232 -21.16 -38.20 -15.21
N VAL A 233 -20.92 -37.28 -14.27
CA VAL A 233 -21.92 -36.77 -13.32
C VAL A 233 -22.15 -35.29 -13.62
N ASN A 234 -23.35 -34.92 -14.05
CA ASN A 234 -23.71 -33.54 -14.42
C ASN A 234 -22.68 -32.87 -15.35
N TRP A 235 -22.33 -33.58 -16.45
CA TRP A 235 -21.32 -33.19 -17.44
C TRP A 235 -19.86 -33.13 -16.96
N ARG A 236 -19.58 -33.57 -15.72
CA ARG A 236 -18.21 -33.65 -15.20
C ARG A 236 -17.74 -35.11 -15.20
N PRO A 237 -16.69 -35.47 -15.96
CA PRO A 237 -16.19 -36.84 -16.00
C PRO A 237 -15.40 -37.20 -14.73
N ILE A 238 -15.68 -38.39 -14.20
CA ILE A 238 -14.82 -39.15 -13.30
C ILE A 238 -13.90 -39.95 -14.21
N LYS A 239 -12.57 -39.87 -14.06
CA LYS A 239 -11.65 -40.55 -15.00
C LYS A 239 -11.59 -42.06 -14.73
N TYR A 240 -11.32 -42.81 -15.79
CA TYR A 240 -11.07 -44.24 -15.74
C TYR A 240 -9.76 -44.58 -15.01
N SER A 241 -8.71 -43.75 -15.15
CA SER A 241 -7.50 -43.83 -14.32
C SER A 241 -7.82 -43.76 -12.83
N ASP A 242 -8.70 -42.82 -12.46
CA ASP A 242 -9.02 -42.53 -11.07
C ASP A 242 -9.83 -43.70 -10.49
N TYR A 243 -10.83 -44.19 -11.24
CA TYR A 243 -11.58 -45.41 -10.93
C TYR A 243 -10.70 -46.65 -10.73
N LEU A 244 -9.80 -46.96 -11.67
CA LEU A 244 -8.90 -48.10 -11.52
C LEU A 244 -7.95 -47.95 -10.32
N SER A 245 -7.46 -46.73 -10.06
CA SER A 245 -6.60 -46.46 -8.90
C SER A 245 -7.35 -46.61 -7.58
N GLU A 246 -8.58 -46.10 -7.48
CA GLU A 246 -9.40 -46.15 -6.28
C GLU A 246 -9.88 -47.58 -6.03
N SER A 247 -10.24 -48.34 -7.08
CA SER A 247 -10.63 -49.75 -6.96
C SER A 247 -9.50 -50.64 -6.48
N ARG A 248 -8.26 -50.33 -6.87
CA ARG A 248 -7.06 -51.06 -6.41
C ARG A 248 -6.65 -50.68 -4.98
N LEU A 249 -6.81 -49.41 -4.58
CA LEU A 249 -6.34 -48.93 -3.27
C LEU A 249 -7.39 -49.07 -2.17
N LEU A 250 -8.66 -48.83 -2.49
CA LEU A 250 -9.77 -48.68 -1.53
C LEU A 250 -10.94 -49.64 -1.79
N GLY A 251 -10.86 -50.52 -2.80
CA GLY A 251 -11.92 -51.51 -3.06
C GLY A 251 -12.21 -52.38 -1.83
N ASP A 252 -11.15 -52.87 -1.16
CA ASP A 252 -11.28 -53.66 0.08
C ASP A 252 -11.77 -52.81 1.26
N TYR A 253 -11.26 -51.59 1.41
CA TYR A 253 -11.66 -50.67 2.47
C TYR A 253 -13.14 -50.25 2.37
N TYR A 254 -13.65 -50.01 1.16
CA TYR A 254 -15.03 -49.60 0.94
C TYR A 254 -16.02 -50.77 0.95
N ALA A 255 -15.65 -51.95 0.45
CA ALA A 255 -16.51 -53.14 0.55
C ALA A 255 -16.54 -53.68 2.00
N GLY A 256 -15.44 -53.56 2.74
CA GLY A 256 -15.30 -54.10 4.09
C GLY A 256 -15.65 -55.59 4.15
N ALA A 257 -16.25 -56.02 5.25
CA ALA A 257 -16.72 -57.40 5.41
C ALA A 257 -18.05 -57.72 4.69
N SER A 258 -18.65 -56.77 3.95
CA SER A 258 -20.01 -56.94 3.39
C SER A 258 -20.10 -57.88 2.19
N GLY A 259 -18.97 -58.22 1.56
CA GLY A 259 -18.94 -59.01 0.32
C GLY A 259 -19.48 -58.28 -0.92
N ALA A 260 -19.83 -56.99 -0.81
CA ALA A 260 -20.29 -56.18 -1.93
C ALA A 260 -19.21 -56.07 -3.04
N ASP A 261 -19.65 -55.86 -4.28
CA ASP A 261 -18.71 -55.69 -5.39
C ASP A 261 -17.88 -54.42 -5.21
N LYS A 262 -16.59 -54.63 -4.94
CA LYS A 262 -15.56 -53.60 -4.73
C LYS A 262 -15.59 -52.54 -5.83
N LYS A 263 -15.79 -52.95 -7.08
CA LYS A 263 -15.83 -52.04 -8.24
C LYS A 263 -17.07 -51.15 -8.21
N GLN A 264 -18.25 -51.74 -7.99
CA GLN A 264 -19.49 -50.99 -7.88
C GLN A 264 -19.43 -49.99 -6.72
N VAL A 265 -19.02 -50.42 -5.52
CA VAL A 265 -18.96 -49.54 -4.35
C VAL A 265 -17.99 -48.39 -4.57
N VAL A 266 -16.82 -48.63 -5.19
CA VAL A 266 -15.86 -47.58 -5.56
C VAL A 266 -16.46 -46.60 -6.57
N LEU A 267 -17.14 -47.09 -7.62
CA LEU A 267 -17.79 -46.23 -8.60
C LEU A 267 -18.83 -45.31 -7.94
N GLU A 268 -19.65 -45.87 -7.05
CA GLU A 268 -20.65 -45.12 -6.29
C GLU A 268 -20.03 -44.07 -5.36
N LYS A 269 -18.91 -44.39 -4.70
CA LYS A 269 -18.15 -43.42 -3.90
C LYS A 269 -17.56 -42.31 -4.75
N LEU A 270 -17.02 -42.61 -5.93
CA LEU A 270 -16.53 -41.58 -6.85
C LEU A 270 -17.64 -40.66 -7.39
N ILE A 271 -18.85 -41.19 -7.58
CA ILE A 271 -20.05 -40.39 -7.93
C ILE A 271 -20.43 -39.46 -6.76
N GLU A 272 -20.48 -39.97 -5.53
CA GLU A 272 -20.72 -39.19 -4.31
C GLU A 272 -19.66 -38.08 -4.13
N HIS A 273 -18.37 -38.43 -4.25
CA HIS A 273 -17.24 -37.51 -4.22
C HIS A 273 -17.36 -36.38 -5.26
N GLN A 274 -17.90 -36.68 -6.44
CA GLN A 274 -18.10 -35.71 -7.51
C GLN A 274 -19.28 -34.76 -7.25
N ILE A 275 -20.34 -35.25 -6.57
CA ILE A 275 -21.44 -34.42 -6.07
C ILE A 275 -20.93 -33.49 -4.96
N LEU A 276 -20.21 -34.03 -3.96
CA LEU A 276 -19.63 -33.27 -2.85
C LEU A 276 -18.68 -32.16 -3.36
N LYS A 277 -17.76 -32.47 -4.31
CA LYS A 277 -16.91 -31.46 -4.96
C LYS A 277 -17.72 -30.35 -5.65
N THR A 278 -18.86 -30.71 -6.24
CA THR A 278 -19.73 -29.75 -6.94
C THR A 278 -20.50 -28.85 -5.96
N LEU A 279 -20.93 -29.39 -4.81
CA LEU A 279 -21.50 -28.62 -3.70
C LEU A 279 -20.48 -27.72 -3.01
N ALA A 280 -19.29 -28.24 -2.70
CA ALA A 280 -18.19 -27.45 -2.14
C ALA A 280 -17.88 -26.24 -3.04
N ALA A 281 -17.77 -26.44 -4.35
CA ALA A 281 -17.59 -25.35 -5.31
C ALA A 281 -18.77 -24.35 -5.33
N ARG A 282 -20.01 -24.81 -5.15
CA ARG A 282 -21.20 -23.93 -5.07
C ARG A 282 -21.18 -23.05 -3.81
N TYR A 283 -20.77 -23.61 -2.67
CA TYR A 283 -20.62 -22.87 -1.41
C TYR A 283 -19.27 -22.11 -1.28
N GLY A 284 -18.37 -22.21 -2.27
CA GLY A 284 -17.03 -21.62 -2.21
C GLY A 284 -16.08 -22.28 -1.20
N LEU A 285 -16.42 -23.49 -0.71
CA LEU A 285 -15.68 -24.20 0.32
C LEU A 285 -14.41 -24.86 -0.22
N LYS A 286 -13.35 -24.81 0.58
CA LYS A 286 -12.11 -25.56 0.43
C LYS A 286 -11.69 -26.09 1.81
N LEU A 287 -11.03 -27.24 1.84
CA LEU A 287 -10.34 -27.74 3.03
C LEU A 287 -8.87 -27.28 3.00
N THR A 288 -8.37 -26.82 4.13
CA THR A 288 -6.93 -26.63 4.35
C THR A 288 -6.29 -27.94 4.79
N ASP A 289 -4.97 -28.07 4.65
CA ASP A 289 -4.27 -29.28 5.11
C ASP A 289 -4.30 -29.43 6.64
N GLN A 290 -4.44 -28.33 7.39
CA GLN A 290 -4.71 -28.36 8.83
C GLN A 290 -6.07 -28.99 9.14
N GLU A 291 -7.13 -28.58 8.45
CA GLU A 291 -8.48 -29.16 8.64
C GLU A 291 -8.53 -30.65 8.32
N LYS A 292 -7.78 -31.10 7.30
CA LYS A 292 -7.63 -32.54 6.97
C LYS A 292 -6.93 -33.30 8.11
N GLU A 293 -5.81 -32.78 8.61
CA GLU A 293 -5.02 -33.42 9.67
C GLU A 293 -5.78 -33.44 11.01
N GLU A 294 -6.54 -32.40 11.34
CA GLU A 294 -7.42 -32.38 12.50
C GLU A 294 -8.57 -33.38 12.38
N ALA A 295 -9.19 -33.49 11.20
CA ALA A 295 -10.21 -34.49 10.94
C ALA A 295 -9.63 -35.92 11.06
N PHE A 296 -8.42 -36.17 10.58
CA PHE A 296 -7.74 -37.46 10.76
C PHE A 296 -7.44 -37.77 12.22
N LYS A 297 -6.95 -36.78 12.99
CA LYS A 297 -6.71 -36.96 14.44
C LYS A 297 -7.99 -37.31 15.19
N LYS A 298 -9.11 -36.64 14.88
CA LYS A 298 -10.44 -36.96 15.44
C LYS A 298 -10.88 -38.37 15.05
N PHE A 299 -10.74 -38.74 13.78
CA PHE A 299 -11.07 -40.08 13.28
C PHE A 299 -10.24 -41.17 13.98
N ALA A 300 -8.93 -40.99 14.06
CA ALA A 300 -8.02 -41.94 14.69
C ALA A 300 -8.26 -42.05 16.21
N ALA A 301 -8.52 -40.93 16.89
CA ALA A 301 -8.88 -40.93 18.32
C ALA A 301 -10.15 -41.76 18.60
N ALA A 302 -11.17 -41.66 17.75
CA ALA A 302 -12.38 -42.49 17.84
C ALA A 302 -12.14 -43.97 17.52
N ASN A 303 -11.03 -44.32 16.85
CA ASN A 303 -10.68 -45.67 16.39
C ASN A 303 -9.44 -46.24 17.09
N GLY A 304 -9.20 -45.87 18.35
CA GLY A 304 -8.15 -46.47 19.20
C GLY A 304 -6.85 -45.68 19.34
N GLY A 305 -6.80 -44.45 18.81
CA GLY A 305 -5.65 -43.54 18.90
C GLY A 305 -4.78 -43.52 17.64
N LEU A 306 -3.98 -42.45 17.50
CA LEU A 306 -3.24 -42.14 16.26
C LEU A 306 -2.33 -43.27 15.77
N GLU A 307 -1.50 -43.82 16.65
CA GLU A 307 -0.51 -44.85 16.33
C GLU A 307 -1.19 -46.17 15.95
N LYS A 308 -2.02 -46.71 16.86
CA LYS A 308 -2.75 -47.97 16.65
C LYS A 308 -3.64 -47.93 15.41
N PHE A 309 -4.30 -46.80 15.15
CA PHE A 309 -5.13 -46.66 13.96
C PHE A 309 -4.28 -46.64 12.68
N THR A 310 -3.15 -45.92 12.67
CA THR A 310 -2.25 -45.84 11.51
C THR A 310 -1.62 -47.20 11.21
N GLU A 311 -1.17 -47.92 12.24
CA GLU A 311 -0.69 -49.31 12.13
C GLU A 311 -1.78 -50.24 11.58
N LYS A 312 -3.00 -50.16 12.10
CA LYS A 312 -4.13 -50.97 11.64
C LYS A 312 -4.43 -50.75 10.16
N ILE A 313 -4.60 -49.50 9.70
CA ILE A 313 -4.94 -49.24 8.28
C ILE A 313 -3.80 -49.64 7.32
N TYR A 314 -2.56 -49.57 7.77
CA TYR A 314 -1.41 -50.02 6.99
C TYR A 314 -1.36 -51.55 6.90
N ASN A 315 -1.51 -52.25 8.02
CA ASN A 315 -1.43 -53.71 8.07
C ASN A 315 -2.66 -54.41 7.43
N GLU A 316 -3.86 -53.82 7.54
CA GLU A 316 -5.11 -54.41 7.06
C GLU A 316 -5.41 -54.05 5.59
N TYR A 317 -5.06 -52.83 5.14
CA TYR A 317 -5.41 -52.33 3.79
C TYR A 317 -4.21 -51.84 2.96
N GLY A 318 -2.98 -51.88 3.50
CA GLY A 318 -1.80 -51.32 2.81
C GLY A 318 -1.81 -49.79 2.70
N LEU A 319 -2.65 -49.09 3.47
CA LEU A 319 -2.86 -47.65 3.35
C LEU A 319 -1.94 -46.87 4.27
N ILE A 320 -1.06 -46.05 3.68
CA ILE A 320 -0.33 -45.02 4.42
C ILE A 320 -1.25 -43.86 4.80
N LYS A 321 -0.89 -43.16 5.88
CA LYS A 321 -1.62 -42.02 6.44
C LYS A 321 -2.02 -40.99 5.38
N GLU A 322 -1.09 -40.58 4.53
CA GLU A 322 -1.28 -39.50 3.56
C GLU A 322 -2.34 -39.86 2.51
N LEU A 323 -2.33 -41.11 2.02
CA LEU A 323 -3.35 -41.62 1.11
C LEU A 323 -4.71 -41.74 1.79
N PHE A 324 -4.75 -42.21 3.03
CA PHE A 324 -5.99 -42.28 3.82
C PHE A 324 -6.59 -40.88 4.02
N ILE A 325 -5.75 -39.89 4.30
CA ILE A 325 -6.18 -38.49 4.45
C ILE A 325 -6.76 -37.94 3.15
N ASP A 326 -6.03 -38.02 2.04
CA ASP A 326 -6.48 -37.40 0.78
C ASP A 326 -7.64 -38.14 0.08
N ARG A 327 -7.82 -39.45 0.33
CA ARG A 327 -8.86 -40.27 -0.32
C ARG A 327 -10.10 -40.57 0.52
N ILE A 328 -10.00 -40.55 1.85
CA ILE A 328 -11.12 -40.88 2.76
C ILE A 328 -11.45 -39.68 3.65
N VAL A 329 -10.50 -39.24 4.48
CA VAL A 329 -10.75 -38.17 5.46
C VAL A 329 -11.14 -36.86 4.77
N TYR A 330 -10.51 -36.54 3.63
CA TYR A 330 -10.83 -35.36 2.84
C TYR A 330 -12.32 -35.28 2.51
N TYR A 331 -12.95 -36.37 2.04
CA TYR A 331 -14.36 -36.34 1.66
C TYR A 331 -15.30 -36.37 2.87
N GLN A 332 -14.92 -37.06 3.96
CA GLN A 332 -15.67 -37.00 5.23
C GLN A 332 -15.64 -35.58 5.82
N ALA A 333 -14.47 -34.96 5.93
CA ALA A 333 -14.32 -33.58 6.38
C ALA A 333 -15.03 -32.59 5.44
N LEU A 334 -15.02 -32.85 4.12
CA LEU A 334 -15.71 -32.00 3.15
C LEU A 334 -17.23 -32.12 3.28
N ARG A 335 -17.75 -33.34 3.49
CA ARG A 335 -19.16 -33.61 3.77
C ARG A 335 -19.62 -32.84 4.99
N GLU A 336 -18.90 -32.94 6.11
CA GLU A 336 -19.23 -32.20 7.34
C GLU A 336 -19.12 -30.68 7.16
N LYS A 337 -18.13 -30.19 6.41
CA LYS A 337 -18.00 -28.75 6.11
C LYS A 337 -19.11 -28.24 5.20
N ILE A 338 -19.60 -29.06 4.26
CA ILE A 338 -20.78 -28.74 3.43
C ILE A 338 -22.06 -28.79 4.29
N LYS A 339 -22.21 -29.78 5.17
CA LYS A 339 -23.33 -29.91 6.13
C LYS A 339 -23.45 -28.66 7.02
N GLN A 340 -22.34 -28.19 7.59
CA GLN A 340 -22.31 -26.93 8.36
C GLN A 340 -22.67 -25.68 7.52
N ALA A 341 -22.41 -25.68 6.21
CA ALA A 341 -22.81 -24.60 5.31
C ALA A 341 -24.30 -24.70 4.92
N PHE A 342 -24.80 -25.92 4.72
CA PHE A 342 -26.21 -26.23 4.44
C PHE A 342 -27.13 -25.74 5.57
N VAL A 343 -26.81 -26.07 6.83
CA VAL A 343 -27.56 -25.60 8.03
C VAL A 343 -27.62 -24.07 8.14
N LYS A 344 -26.68 -23.37 7.51
CA LYS A 344 -26.61 -21.89 7.50
C LYS A 344 -27.23 -21.27 6.24
N ASP A 345 -27.65 -22.05 5.25
CA ASP A 345 -28.25 -21.54 4.02
C ASP A 345 -29.77 -21.34 4.17
N ASP A 346 -30.13 -20.21 4.76
CA ASP A 346 -31.53 -19.79 4.97
C ASP A 346 -32.36 -19.71 3.65
N ARG A 347 -31.73 -19.77 2.47
CA ARG A 347 -32.42 -19.85 1.17
C ARG A 347 -32.96 -21.26 0.89
N LEU A 348 -32.24 -22.31 1.32
CA LEU A 348 -32.72 -23.69 1.24
C LEU A 348 -33.80 -23.96 2.30
N HIS A 349 -33.70 -23.29 3.44
CA HIS A 349 -34.58 -23.48 4.59
C HIS A 349 -35.65 -22.39 4.76
N GLN A 350 -35.91 -21.59 3.72
CA GLN A 350 -36.72 -20.37 3.78
C GLN A 350 -38.11 -20.58 4.44
N SER A 351 -38.75 -21.73 4.22
CA SER A 351 -40.01 -22.08 4.88
C SER A 351 -39.88 -22.20 6.41
N ALA A 352 -38.86 -22.90 6.90
CA ALA A 352 -38.59 -23.04 8.33
C ALA A 352 -38.18 -21.69 8.95
N VAL A 353 -37.34 -20.92 8.26
CA VAL A 353 -36.92 -19.57 8.68
C VAL A 353 -38.12 -18.65 8.87
N LEU A 354 -38.99 -18.50 7.86
CA LEU A 354 -40.17 -17.62 7.94
C LEU A 354 -41.16 -18.02 9.04
N ARG A 355 -41.31 -19.33 9.30
CA ARG A 355 -42.14 -19.84 10.40
C ARG A 355 -41.49 -19.56 11.76
N THR A 356 -40.17 -19.70 11.88
CA THR A 356 -39.42 -19.42 13.11
C THR A 356 -39.39 -17.94 13.43
N ASP A 357 -39.10 -17.07 12.45
CA ASP A 357 -39.18 -15.61 12.57
C ASP A 357 -40.57 -15.15 13.07
N LYS A 358 -41.64 -15.83 12.66
CA LYS A 358 -43.00 -15.55 13.12
C LYS A 358 -43.18 -15.91 14.60
N VAL A 359 -42.65 -17.04 15.04
CA VAL A 359 -42.68 -17.44 16.47
C VAL A 359 -41.82 -16.50 17.31
N GLU A 360 -40.60 -16.16 16.86
CA GLU A 360 -39.70 -15.25 17.56
C GLU A 360 -40.37 -13.88 17.78
N LYS A 361 -41.01 -13.31 16.74
CA LYS A 361 -41.76 -12.05 16.83
C LYS A 361 -43.01 -12.11 17.71
N LEU A 362 -43.55 -13.30 18.01
CA LEU A 362 -44.63 -13.48 18.97
C LEU A 362 -44.07 -13.54 20.39
N LEU A 363 -43.00 -14.30 20.62
CA LEU A 363 -42.29 -14.36 21.90
C LEU A 363 -41.69 -13.02 22.33
N GLN A 364 -41.23 -12.19 21.39
CA GLN A 364 -40.78 -10.82 21.64
C GLN A 364 -41.90 -9.89 22.13
N LYS A 365 -43.17 -10.18 21.80
CA LYS A 365 -44.33 -9.41 22.30
C LYS A 365 -44.77 -9.89 23.68
N ASN A 366 -44.73 -11.20 23.90
CA ASN A 366 -45.05 -11.81 25.19
C ASN A 366 -44.26 -13.11 25.37
N LYS A 367 -43.34 -13.12 26.35
CA LYS A 367 -42.51 -14.30 26.68
C LYS A 367 -43.28 -15.37 27.44
N ASP A 368 -44.47 -15.06 27.95
CA ASP A 368 -45.29 -15.96 28.76
C ASP A 368 -46.28 -16.78 27.93
N ASP A 369 -46.42 -16.46 26.64
CA ASP A 369 -47.18 -17.28 25.67
C ASP A 369 -46.38 -18.52 25.18
N PHE A 370 -45.24 -18.85 25.78
CA PHE A 370 -44.31 -19.88 25.27
C PHE A 370 -44.99 -21.24 25.07
N GLU A 371 -45.68 -21.75 26.08
CA GLU A 371 -46.41 -23.02 26.03
C GLU A 371 -47.51 -23.00 24.96
N THR A 372 -48.27 -21.90 24.87
CA THR A 372 -49.34 -21.71 23.87
C THR A 372 -48.78 -21.66 22.45
N LEU A 373 -47.62 -21.03 22.26
CA LEU A 373 -46.92 -20.97 20.98
C LEU A 373 -46.27 -22.31 20.63
N ALA A 374 -45.78 -23.07 21.62
CA ALA A 374 -45.29 -24.44 21.44
C ALA A 374 -46.41 -25.36 20.97
N GLN A 375 -47.58 -25.35 21.61
CA GLN A 375 -48.76 -26.12 21.21
C GLN A 375 -49.26 -25.76 19.79
N LYS A 376 -49.02 -24.53 19.34
CA LYS A 376 -49.52 -24.01 18.06
C LYS A 376 -48.54 -24.10 16.89
N TYR A 377 -47.24 -24.07 17.16
CA TYR A 377 -46.19 -23.93 16.14
C TYR A 377 -45.04 -24.91 16.27
N SER A 378 -44.89 -25.64 17.39
CA SER A 378 -43.90 -26.71 17.50
C SER A 378 -44.37 -27.92 16.69
N GLU A 379 -43.43 -28.52 15.96
CA GLU A 379 -43.63 -29.70 15.12
C GLU A 379 -43.07 -30.98 15.77
N ASP A 380 -42.48 -30.86 16.98
CA ASP A 380 -41.97 -32.00 17.73
C ASP A 380 -43.04 -32.71 18.59
N ALA A 381 -42.67 -33.88 19.13
CA ALA A 381 -43.55 -34.71 19.94
C ALA A 381 -44.03 -34.07 21.26
N HIS A 382 -43.38 -33.00 21.73
CA HIS A 382 -43.69 -32.33 22.99
C HIS A 382 -44.59 -31.10 22.79
N ALA A 383 -44.92 -30.73 21.55
CA ALA A 383 -45.78 -29.60 21.21
C ALA A 383 -47.04 -29.52 22.09
N LEU A 384 -47.82 -30.60 22.16
CA LEU A 384 -49.06 -30.67 22.94
C LEU A 384 -48.84 -30.46 24.45
N GLN A 385 -47.66 -30.78 24.97
CA GLN A 385 -47.25 -30.58 26.37
C GLN A 385 -46.66 -29.17 26.62
N GLY A 386 -46.86 -28.23 25.71
CA GLY A 386 -46.28 -26.89 25.80
C GLY A 386 -44.78 -26.87 25.47
N GLY A 387 -44.29 -27.86 24.72
CA GLY A 387 -42.89 -28.00 24.35
C GLY A 387 -41.99 -28.56 25.44
N ASP A 388 -42.55 -29.14 26.51
CA ASP A 388 -41.79 -29.58 27.68
C ASP A 388 -40.94 -30.82 27.40
N ILE A 389 -39.61 -30.67 27.51
CA ILE A 389 -38.61 -31.72 27.30
C ILE A 389 -37.90 -32.13 28.60
N GLY A 390 -38.38 -31.63 29.74
CA GLY A 390 -37.85 -31.97 31.07
C GLY A 390 -36.40 -31.53 31.30
N TYR A 391 -35.76 -32.17 32.28
CA TYR A 391 -34.35 -31.93 32.59
C TYR A 391 -33.43 -32.66 31.61
N ILE A 392 -32.66 -31.88 30.86
CA ILE A 392 -31.63 -32.40 29.96
C ILE A 392 -30.26 -32.16 30.58
N LYS A 393 -29.42 -33.20 30.58
CA LYS A 393 -28.01 -33.12 30.97
C LYS A 393 -27.21 -32.37 29.93
N THR A 394 -26.36 -31.44 30.37
CA THR A 394 -25.45 -30.68 29.49
C THR A 394 -24.47 -31.56 28.68
N SER A 395 -24.24 -32.81 29.11
CA SER A 395 -23.47 -33.82 28.37
C SER A 395 -24.24 -34.50 27.22
N ALA A 396 -25.57 -34.48 27.26
CA ALA A 396 -26.46 -35.09 26.27
C ALA A 396 -27.02 -34.06 25.27
N MET A 397 -26.80 -32.77 25.50
CA MET A 397 -27.13 -31.70 24.56
C MET A 397 -26.19 -31.72 23.35
N SER A 398 -26.72 -31.36 22.17
CA SER A 398 -25.86 -31.00 21.05
C SER A 398 -25.07 -29.72 21.37
N GLU A 399 -23.92 -29.51 20.73
CA GLU A 399 -23.05 -28.35 21.01
C GLU A 399 -23.77 -27.01 20.79
N ALA A 400 -24.70 -26.96 19.83
CA ALA A 400 -25.55 -25.81 19.55
C ALA A 400 -26.53 -25.52 20.70
N LEU A 401 -27.26 -26.54 21.18
CA LEU A 401 -28.15 -26.40 22.32
C LEU A 401 -27.39 -26.06 23.59
N LYS A 402 -26.28 -26.76 23.86
CA LYS A 402 -25.45 -26.55 25.04
C LYS A 402 -24.95 -25.10 25.13
N THR A 403 -24.41 -24.57 24.03
CA THR A 403 -23.94 -23.18 23.94
C THR A 403 -25.04 -22.17 24.25
N ALA A 404 -26.26 -22.42 23.78
CA ALA A 404 -27.42 -21.56 24.06
C ALA A 404 -27.91 -21.71 25.52
N ALA A 405 -28.14 -22.94 25.98
CA ALA A 405 -28.77 -23.24 27.26
C ALA A 405 -27.86 -22.94 28.47
N GLN A 406 -26.55 -23.17 28.39
CA GLN A 406 -25.63 -22.86 29.50
C GLN A 406 -25.62 -21.36 29.83
N ASN A 407 -25.65 -20.50 28.80
CA ASN A 407 -25.67 -19.05 28.97
C ASN A 407 -27.07 -18.47 29.23
N LEU A 408 -28.12 -19.28 29.18
CA LEU A 408 -29.51 -18.82 29.33
C LEU A 408 -29.90 -18.71 30.82
N PRO A 409 -30.35 -17.55 31.32
CA PRO A 409 -30.93 -17.42 32.65
C PRO A 409 -32.25 -18.19 32.79
N VAL A 410 -32.61 -18.59 34.01
CA VAL A 410 -33.95 -19.14 34.29
C VAL A 410 -35.02 -18.08 34.03
N GLY A 411 -36.11 -18.48 33.37
CA GLY A 411 -37.18 -17.61 32.87
C GLY A 411 -36.94 -17.02 31.48
N GLU A 412 -35.70 -17.03 30.99
CA GLU A 412 -35.33 -16.42 29.70
C GLU A 412 -35.43 -17.36 28.50
N ILE A 413 -35.55 -16.75 27.31
CA ILE A 413 -35.73 -17.40 26.01
C ILE A 413 -34.44 -17.26 25.19
N SER A 414 -33.99 -18.34 24.55
CA SER A 414 -32.81 -18.34 23.68
C SER A 414 -33.04 -17.55 22.38
N PRO A 415 -31.97 -17.10 21.72
CA PRO A 415 -32.01 -16.86 20.27
C PRO A 415 -32.41 -18.15 19.51
N VAL A 416 -32.78 -18.00 18.23
CA VAL A 416 -33.02 -19.15 17.35
C VAL A 416 -31.77 -20.03 17.21
N ILE A 417 -31.90 -21.29 17.60
CA ILE A 417 -30.88 -22.32 17.45
C ILE A 417 -31.13 -23.03 16.12
N LYS A 418 -30.07 -23.22 15.33
CA LYS A 418 -30.10 -23.93 14.04
C LYS A 418 -29.35 -25.27 14.18
N GLU A 419 -30.01 -26.35 13.81
CA GLU A 419 -29.46 -27.72 13.75
C GLU A 419 -29.85 -28.36 12.42
N GLU A 420 -29.25 -29.52 12.09
CA GLU A 420 -29.24 -30.14 10.77
C GLU A 420 -30.55 -30.06 9.97
N ASN A 421 -31.66 -30.41 10.62
CA ASN A 421 -32.98 -30.51 10.02
C ASN A 421 -34.05 -29.66 10.73
N LYS A 422 -33.64 -28.70 11.58
CA LYS A 422 -34.59 -27.92 12.40
C LYS A 422 -34.06 -26.59 12.90
N TYR A 423 -35.00 -25.69 13.12
CA TYR A 423 -34.84 -24.42 13.80
C TYR A 423 -35.64 -24.52 15.11
N TYR A 424 -35.06 -24.11 16.23
CA TYR A 424 -35.75 -24.22 17.52
C TYR A 424 -35.36 -23.11 18.49
N ILE A 425 -36.30 -22.78 19.37
CA ILE A 425 -36.16 -21.77 20.41
C ILE A 425 -36.42 -22.47 21.74
N VAL A 426 -35.56 -22.27 22.75
CA VAL A 426 -35.73 -22.86 24.08
C VAL A 426 -35.96 -21.81 25.16
N LYS A 427 -36.70 -22.15 26.21
CA LYS A 427 -36.86 -21.36 27.43
C LYS A 427 -36.40 -22.20 28.62
N ALA A 428 -35.58 -21.63 29.51
CA ALA A 428 -35.08 -22.33 30.69
C ALA A 428 -36.03 -22.15 31.88
N TYR A 429 -36.46 -23.25 32.49
CA TYR A 429 -37.41 -23.25 33.61
C TYR A 429 -36.73 -23.55 34.96
N ASP A 430 -35.65 -24.35 34.95
CA ASP A 430 -34.82 -24.60 36.14
C ASP A 430 -33.39 -24.99 35.74
N LYS A 431 -32.44 -24.82 36.66
CA LYS A 431 -31.06 -25.30 36.57
C LYS A 431 -30.63 -25.92 37.88
N LYS A 432 -30.20 -27.19 37.82
CA LYS A 432 -29.68 -27.93 38.98
C LYS A 432 -28.40 -28.68 38.64
N VAL A 433 -27.63 -29.00 39.67
CA VAL A 433 -26.45 -29.87 39.55
C VAL A 433 -26.78 -31.20 40.21
N ASN A 434 -26.62 -32.30 39.47
CA ASN A 434 -26.91 -33.64 39.99
C ASN A 434 -25.78 -34.15 40.89
N ARG A 435 -25.98 -35.32 41.53
CA ARG A 435 -25.00 -35.92 42.47
C ARG A 435 -23.62 -36.24 41.86
N LYS A 436 -23.49 -36.24 40.53
CA LYS A 436 -22.23 -36.44 39.79
C LYS A 436 -21.55 -35.12 39.39
N GLN A 437 -21.98 -33.99 39.95
CA GLN A 437 -21.52 -32.63 39.58
C GLN A 437 -21.81 -32.25 38.12
N GLU A 438 -22.82 -32.87 37.51
CA GLU A 438 -23.25 -32.60 36.14
C GLU A 438 -24.48 -31.67 36.14
N GLU A 439 -24.42 -30.61 35.33
CA GLU A 439 -25.51 -29.64 35.18
C GLU A 439 -26.66 -30.23 34.36
N GLU A 440 -27.87 -30.12 34.90
CA GLU A 440 -29.15 -30.49 34.30
C GLU A 440 -30.03 -29.24 34.22
N ILE A 441 -30.52 -28.93 33.01
CA ILE A 441 -31.34 -27.76 32.73
C ILE A 441 -32.74 -28.23 32.33
N TRP A 442 -33.78 -27.76 33.02
CA TRP A 442 -35.15 -27.97 32.56
C TRP A 442 -35.46 -26.98 31.45
N LEU A 443 -35.74 -27.51 30.27
CA LEU A 443 -36.06 -26.73 29.08
C LEU A 443 -37.48 -27.03 28.61
N LYS A 444 -38.10 -26.02 28.01
CA LYS A 444 -39.15 -26.21 27.01
C LYS A 444 -38.68 -25.68 25.66
N GLN A 445 -39.15 -26.24 24.56
CA GLN A 445 -38.73 -25.88 23.20
C GLN A 445 -39.91 -25.67 22.25
N ILE A 446 -39.71 -24.82 21.24
CA ILE A 446 -40.55 -24.74 20.05
C ILE A 446 -39.67 -25.15 18.87
N THR A 447 -39.98 -26.28 18.23
CA THR A 447 -39.20 -26.86 17.13
C THR A 447 -39.92 -26.72 15.81
N ILE A 448 -39.23 -26.28 14.77
CA ILE A 448 -39.74 -26.16 13.40
C ILE A 448 -38.78 -26.90 12.49
N PHE A 449 -39.24 -27.95 11.81
CA PHE A 449 -38.41 -28.76 10.93
C PHE A 449 -38.18 -28.06 9.58
N THR A 450 -37.05 -28.40 8.96
CA THR A 450 -36.78 -28.08 7.56
C THR A 450 -37.43 -29.12 6.64
N ASN A 451 -37.53 -28.82 5.35
CA ASN A 451 -38.08 -29.75 4.36
C ASN A 451 -37.14 -30.94 4.04
N TYR A 452 -35.89 -30.87 4.48
CA TYR A 452 -34.82 -31.83 4.20
C TYR A 452 -33.81 -31.80 5.34
N ASP A 453 -33.35 -32.98 5.77
CA ASP A 453 -32.02 -33.09 6.38
C ASP A 453 -30.91 -33.06 5.31
N PHE A 454 -29.64 -33.08 5.72
CA PHE A 454 -28.52 -32.98 4.77
C PHE A 454 -28.34 -34.25 3.92
N ASP A 455 -28.68 -35.41 4.47
CA ASP A 455 -28.46 -36.72 3.84
C ASP A 455 -29.58 -36.99 2.82
N GLU A 456 -30.83 -36.64 3.14
CA GLU A 456 -31.95 -36.55 2.19
C GLU A 456 -31.64 -35.59 1.04
N TYR A 457 -31.09 -34.41 1.33
CA TYR A 457 -30.69 -33.44 0.32
C TYR A 457 -29.57 -33.98 -0.59
N LEU A 458 -28.58 -34.71 -0.05
CA LEU A 458 -27.58 -35.39 -0.86
C LEU A 458 -28.17 -36.53 -1.71
N ALA A 459 -29.12 -37.30 -1.17
CA ALA A 459 -29.81 -38.37 -1.88
C ALA A 459 -30.65 -37.82 -3.05
N ASP A 460 -31.43 -36.76 -2.82
CA ASP A 460 -32.21 -36.05 -3.86
C ASP A 460 -31.30 -35.48 -4.96
N LEU A 461 -30.17 -34.87 -4.58
CA LEU A 461 -29.18 -34.40 -5.56
C LEU A 461 -28.55 -35.53 -6.38
N ARG A 462 -28.34 -36.71 -5.78
CA ARG A 462 -27.85 -37.91 -6.49
C ARG A 462 -28.92 -38.46 -7.44
N ALA A 463 -30.19 -38.53 -7.00
CA ALA A 463 -31.31 -38.97 -7.82
C ALA A 463 -31.59 -38.03 -9.02
N LYS A 464 -31.44 -36.71 -8.82
CA LYS A 464 -31.60 -35.69 -9.87
C LYS A 464 -30.35 -35.50 -10.75
N ALA A 465 -29.21 -36.09 -10.39
CA ALA A 465 -27.99 -35.96 -11.18
C ALA A 465 -28.08 -36.74 -12.50
N LYS A 466 -27.63 -36.11 -13.59
CA LYS A 466 -27.41 -36.83 -14.85
C LYS A 466 -26.14 -37.65 -14.72
N VAL A 467 -26.30 -38.94 -14.45
CA VAL A 467 -25.21 -39.92 -14.31
C VAL A 467 -25.21 -40.83 -15.54
N TRP A 468 -24.08 -40.86 -16.25
CA TRP A 468 -23.79 -41.85 -17.28
C TRP A 468 -22.61 -42.70 -16.82
N VAL A 469 -22.80 -44.01 -16.68
CA VAL A 469 -21.73 -44.97 -16.38
C VAL A 469 -21.23 -45.57 -17.69
N LEU A 470 -19.90 -45.65 -17.86
CA LEU A 470 -19.26 -46.17 -19.08
C LEU A 470 -18.38 -47.40 -18.82
N VAL A 471 -18.18 -47.76 -17.55
CA VAL A 471 -17.48 -48.98 -17.14
C VAL A 471 -18.49 -50.09 -16.88
N SER A 472 -18.08 -51.34 -17.08
CA SER A 472 -18.78 -52.45 -16.43
C SER A 472 -18.71 -52.25 -14.91
N PRO A 473 -19.80 -52.51 -14.16
CA PRO A 473 -19.64 -52.94 -12.78
C PRO A 473 -18.63 -54.11 -12.72
#